data_AF-A0A4P9ZNG7-F1
#
_entry.id   AF-A0A4P9ZNG7-F1
#
_cell.length_a   1.000
_cell.length_b   1.000
_cell.length_c   1.000
_cell.angle_alpha   90.00
_cell.angle_beta   90.00
_cell.angle_gamma   90.00
#
_symmetry.space_group_name_H-M   'P 1'
#
loop_
_entity.id
_entity.type
_entity.pdbx_description
1 polymer ?
#
loop_
_entity_poly.entity_id
_entity_poly.type
_entity_poly.pdbx_seq_one_letter_code
_entity_poly.pdbx_strand_id
1 'polypeptide(L)'
;MDPAQILVNCQHNVSLNQPLLSEAVDPPYALVGLDWGKYDPALARLASRPVDLIIGADCFYNSQDFEDLLSVVAFLLDAHPRAYFLTMYQERSASRNIHNLLLRWQLKGVLVPFGAEVPSSEGSSENTRVARCPGLSETDEIVRWNATYDSAGAGFEILRIERL
;
A
#
# COMPACT_ATOMS: atom_id res chain seq x y z
N MET A 1 3.22 23.26 2.78
CA MET A 1 1.94 23.34 2.03
C MET A 1 0.83 23.31 3.05
N ASP A 2 -0.17 24.17 2.95
CA ASP A 2 -1.29 24.20 3.90
C ASP A 2 -2.21 22.97 3.66
N PRO A 3 -2.39 22.07 4.64
CA PRO A 3 -3.26 20.89 4.49
C PRO A 3 -4.70 21.25 4.10
N ALA A 4 -5.22 22.38 4.58
CA ALA A 4 -6.57 22.82 4.22
C ALA A 4 -6.67 23.13 2.72
N GLN A 5 -5.64 23.75 2.15
CA GLN A 5 -5.58 24.05 0.72
C GLN A 5 -5.47 22.79 -0.14
N ILE A 6 -4.81 21.72 0.34
CA ILE A 6 -4.73 20.44 -0.38
C ILE A 6 -6.13 19.85 -0.57
N LEU A 7 -6.93 19.81 0.50
CA LEU A 7 -8.28 19.28 0.43
C LEU A 7 -9.17 20.08 -0.52
N VAL A 8 -9.06 21.42 -0.49
CA VAL A 8 -9.77 22.29 -1.43
C VAL A 8 -9.35 22.00 -2.88
N ASN A 9 -8.06 21.81 -3.15
CA ASN A 9 -7.57 21.49 -4.49
C ASN A 9 -8.09 20.12 -4.97
N CYS A 10 -8.13 19.13 -4.09
CA CYS A 10 -8.71 17.82 -4.39
C CYS A 10 -10.20 17.92 -4.71
N GLN A 11 -10.96 18.68 -3.91
CA GLN A 11 -12.38 18.95 -4.17
C GLN A 11 -12.60 19.61 -5.54
N HIS A 12 -11.76 20.60 -5.87
CA HIS A 12 -11.82 21.25 -7.17
C HIS A 12 -11.54 20.28 -8.32
N ASN A 13 -10.46 19.49 -8.25
CA ASN A 13 -10.12 18.50 -9.27
C ASN A 13 -11.23 17.45 -9.47
N VAL A 14 -11.86 17.02 -8.39
CA VAL A 14 -12.98 16.07 -8.46
C VAL A 14 -14.21 16.70 -9.11
N SER A 15 -14.53 17.96 -8.78
CA SER A 15 -15.65 18.68 -9.40
C SER A 15 -15.50 18.83 -10.92
N LEU A 16 -14.28 19.02 -11.41
CA LEU A 16 -13.98 19.10 -12.84
C LEU A 16 -14.18 17.77 -13.58
N ASN A 17 -14.03 16.64 -12.88
CA ASN A 17 -14.20 15.30 -13.44
C ASN A 17 -15.55 14.67 -13.12
N GLN A 18 -16.46 15.43 -12.49
CA GLN A 18 -17.76 14.92 -12.04
C GLN A 18 -18.59 14.23 -13.13
N PRO A 19 -18.61 14.70 -14.41
CA PRO A 19 -19.34 14.01 -15.47
C PRO A 19 -18.83 12.58 -15.77
N LEU A 20 -17.56 12.30 -15.50
CA LEU A 20 -16.96 10.97 -15.66
C LEU A 20 -17.24 10.06 -14.45
N LEU A 21 -17.53 10.65 -13.30
CA LEU A 21 -17.76 9.94 -12.04
C LEU A 21 -19.25 9.60 -11.83
N SER A 22 -20.16 10.39 -12.42
CA SER A 22 -21.61 10.23 -12.26
C SER A 22 -22.23 9.05 -13.01
N GLU A 23 -21.56 8.48 -14.01
CA GLU A 23 -22.06 7.29 -14.71
C GLU A 23 -21.82 5.98 -13.93
N ALA A 24 -20.96 5.99 -12.90
CA ALA A 24 -20.45 4.75 -12.31
C ALA A 24 -21.18 4.27 -11.04
N VAL A 25 -21.52 5.11 -10.05
CA VAL A 25 -22.18 4.72 -8.78
C VAL A 25 -22.78 5.97 -8.08
N ASP A 26 -23.87 5.86 -7.31
CA ASP A 26 -24.44 6.94 -6.47
C ASP A 26 -24.29 6.66 -4.95
N PRO A 27 -23.72 7.56 -4.13
CA PRO A 27 -22.79 8.62 -4.48
C PRO A 27 -21.38 8.03 -4.77
N PRO A 28 -20.67 8.47 -5.83
CA PRO A 28 -19.51 7.74 -6.34
C PRO A 28 -18.24 7.87 -5.49
N TYR A 29 -18.14 8.88 -4.62
CA TYR A 29 -16.92 9.15 -3.84
C TYR A 29 -17.20 10.00 -2.59
N ALA A 30 -16.27 9.95 -1.64
CA ALA A 30 -16.21 10.87 -0.51
C ALA A 30 -14.79 11.40 -0.32
N LEU A 31 -14.64 12.70 -0.12
CA LEU A 31 -13.35 13.32 0.16
C LEU A 31 -13.21 13.54 1.66
N VAL A 32 -12.13 13.00 2.22
CA VAL A 32 -11.80 13.08 3.65
C VAL A 32 -10.33 13.45 3.76
N GLY A 33 -10.04 14.51 4.52
CA GLY A 33 -8.66 14.81 4.93
C GLY A 33 -8.20 13.78 5.96
N LEU A 34 -6.99 13.28 5.79
CA LEU A 34 -6.38 12.28 6.66
C LEU A 34 -4.92 12.66 6.91
N ASP A 35 -4.59 12.86 8.18
CA ASP A 35 -3.22 13.04 8.63
C ASP A 35 -2.67 11.68 9.06
N TRP A 36 -1.54 11.26 8.49
CA TRP A 36 -0.87 10.05 8.93
C TRP A 36 -0.36 10.22 10.38
N GLY A 37 -0.39 9.15 11.16
CA GLY A 37 -0.01 9.17 12.58
C GLY A 37 -1.05 9.77 13.54
N LYS A 38 -2.19 10.28 13.04
CA LYS A 38 -3.29 10.76 13.88
C LYS A 38 -4.50 9.82 13.84
N TYR A 39 -4.96 9.42 15.02
CA TYR A 39 -6.16 8.61 15.21
C TYR A 39 -7.36 9.50 15.49
N ASP A 40 -7.82 10.22 14.47
CA ASP A 40 -8.91 11.17 14.58
C ASP A 40 -10.27 10.54 14.19
N PRO A 41 -11.40 11.26 14.40
CA PRO A 41 -12.71 10.77 13.98
C PRO A 41 -12.85 10.54 12.47
N ALA A 42 -11.98 11.14 11.64
CA ALA A 42 -12.01 10.91 10.20
C ALA A 42 -11.46 9.52 9.86
N LEU A 43 -10.36 9.10 10.48
CA LEU A 43 -9.85 7.74 10.37
C LEU A 43 -10.85 6.70 10.90
N ALA A 44 -11.48 6.96 12.05
CA ALA A 44 -12.50 6.07 12.60
C ALA A 44 -13.71 5.91 11.66
N ARG A 45 -14.11 6.98 10.95
CA ARG A 45 -15.17 6.94 9.95
C ARG A 45 -14.77 6.16 8.68
N LEU A 46 -13.50 6.16 8.31
CA LEU A 46 -13.01 5.33 7.22
C LEU A 46 -13.01 3.85 7.63
N ALA A 47 -12.57 3.54 8.85
CA ALA A 47 -12.55 2.18 9.38
C ALA A 47 -13.95 1.58 9.60
N SER A 48 -15.01 2.37 9.71
CA SER A 48 -16.38 1.87 9.84
C SER A 48 -17.07 1.56 8.50
N ARG A 49 -16.41 1.85 7.37
CA ARG A 49 -16.92 1.58 6.03
C ARG A 49 -16.18 0.40 5.41
N PRO A 50 -16.85 -0.42 4.58
CA PRO A 50 -16.19 -1.50 3.86
C PRO A 50 -15.03 -0.96 3.01
N VAL A 51 -13.83 -1.49 3.25
CA VAL A 51 -12.63 -1.25 2.44
C VAL A 51 -12.12 -2.59 1.97
N ASP A 52 -11.94 -2.73 0.65
CA ASP A 52 -11.32 -3.91 0.04
C ASP A 52 -9.89 -3.60 -0.45
N LEU A 53 -9.62 -2.33 -0.77
CA LEU A 53 -8.36 -1.89 -1.35
C LEU A 53 -8.01 -0.48 -0.87
N ILE A 54 -6.77 -0.33 -0.42
CA ILE A 54 -6.15 0.98 -0.14
C ILE A 54 -5.07 1.18 -1.20
N ILE A 55 -4.99 2.36 -1.81
CA ILE A 55 -3.98 2.66 -2.84
C ILE A 55 -3.17 3.88 -2.41
N GLY A 56 -1.84 3.78 -2.51
CA GLY A 56 -0.92 4.88 -2.21
C GLY A 56 0.14 5.03 -3.30
N ALA A 57 0.11 6.14 -4.03
CA ALA A 57 1.12 6.46 -5.04
C ALA A 57 2.28 7.24 -4.40
N ASP A 58 3.49 6.69 -4.49
CA ASP A 58 4.73 7.33 -4.03
C ASP A 58 4.71 7.82 -2.57
N CYS A 59 4.06 7.05 -1.69
CA CYS A 59 3.90 7.44 -0.28
C CYS A 59 5.18 7.25 0.55
N PHE A 60 6.12 6.42 0.08
CA PHE A 60 7.39 6.14 0.77
C PHE A 60 8.53 7.07 0.35
N TYR A 61 8.20 8.35 0.15
CA TYR A 61 9.17 9.38 -0.23
C TYR A 61 9.99 9.90 0.95
N ASN A 62 9.38 10.19 2.10
CA ASN A 62 10.05 10.70 3.29
C ASN A 62 10.02 9.67 4.43
N SER A 63 11.19 9.23 4.87
CA SER A 63 11.36 8.15 5.86
C SER A 63 10.81 8.50 7.25
N GLN A 64 10.65 9.79 7.55
CA GLN A 64 10.00 10.21 8.79
C GLN A 64 8.51 9.86 8.83
N ASP A 65 7.87 9.76 7.66
CA ASP A 65 6.43 9.54 7.54
C ASP A 65 6.07 8.04 7.42
N PHE A 66 7.07 7.15 7.33
CA PHE A 66 6.85 5.73 7.04
C PHE A 66 6.09 5.02 8.17
N GLU A 67 6.49 5.29 9.42
CA GLU A 67 5.84 4.68 10.58
C GLU A 67 4.41 5.19 10.73
N ASP A 68 4.21 6.50 10.58
CA ASP A 68 2.90 7.13 10.67
C ASP A 68 1.95 6.60 9.58
N LEU A 69 2.42 6.44 8.34
CA LEU A 69 1.66 5.84 7.25
C LEU A 69 1.31 4.37 7.55
N LEU A 70 2.29 3.55 7.92
CA LEU A 70 2.07 2.13 8.19
C LEU A 70 1.18 1.90 9.40
N SER A 71 1.20 2.78 10.41
CA SER A 71 0.31 2.70 11.56
C SER A 71 -1.16 2.88 11.16
N VAL A 72 -1.44 3.83 10.25
CA VAL A 72 -2.78 4.08 9.72
C VAL A 72 -3.24 2.94 8.81
N VAL A 73 -2.34 2.42 7.95
CA VAL A 73 -2.64 1.26 7.11
C VAL A 73 -2.95 0.04 7.99
N ALA A 74 -2.14 -0.24 9.01
CA ALA A 74 -2.37 -1.33 9.94
C ALA A 74 -3.74 -1.19 10.63
N PHE A 75 -4.06 0.00 11.12
CA PHE A 75 -5.37 0.27 11.74
C PHE A 75 -6.55 -0.01 10.80
N LEU A 76 -6.43 0.38 9.52
CA LEU A 76 -7.48 0.11 8.53
C LEU A 76 -7.60 -1.37 8.17
N LEU A 77 -6.47 -2.08 8.12
CA LEU A 77 -6.43 -3.53 7.84
C LEU A 77 -6.86 -4.38 9.05
N ASP A 78 -6.68 -3.89 10.27
CA ASP A 78 -7.23 -4.53 11.49
C ASP A 78 -8.76 -4.54 11.45
N ALA A 79 -9.37 -3.45 10.96
CA ALA A 79 -10.81 -3.39 10.73
C ALA A 79 -11.27 -4.24 9.53
N HIS A 80 -10.38 -4.45 8.54
CA HIS A 80 -10.69 -5.14 7.29
C HIS A 80 -9.61 -6.16 6.90
N PRO A 81 -9.57 -7.36 7.53
CA PRO A 81 -8.48 -8.32 7.32
C PRO A 81 -8.36 -8.88 5.89
N ARG A 82 -9.41 -8.74 5.07
CA ARG A 82 -9.40 -9.15 3.65
C ARG A 82 -8.90 -8.07 2.70
N ALA A 83 -8.75 -6.84 3.19
CA ALA A 83 -8.24 -5.74 2.40
C ALA A 83 -6.72 -5.82 2.26
N TYR A 84 -6.19 -5.10 1.28
CA TYR A 84 -4.75 -4.93 1.11
C TYR A 84 -4.43 -3.51 0.67
N PHE A 85 -3.22 -3.06 1.02
CA PHE A 85 -2.67 -1.79 0.63
C PHE A 85 -1.72 -1.97 -0.55
N LEU A 86 -2.05 -1.39 -1.69
CA LEU A 86 -1.23 -1.39 -2.88
C LEU A 86 -0.47 -0.07 -2.98
N THR A 87 0.85 -0.14 -3.02
CA THR A 87 1.70 1.05 -3.11
C THR A 87 2.79 0.90 -4.14
N MET A 88 3.08 2.00 -4.83
CA MET A 88 4.21 2.08 -5.75
C MET A 88 5.42 2.61 -4.98
N TYR A 89 6.48 1.84 -4.99
CA TYR A 89 7.75 2.15 -4.34
C TYR A 89 8.83 2.36 -5.39
N GLN A 90 9.63 3.41 -5.22
CA GLN A 90 10.86 3.59 -5.97
C GLN A 90 12.04 3.51 -5.01
N GLU A 91 12.93 2.54 -5.22
CA GLU A 91 14.13 2.40 -4.40
C GLU A 91 15.04 3.63 -4.55
N ARG A 92 15.29 4.31 -3.43
CA ARG A 92 16.18 5.49 -3.37
C ARG A 92 17.48 5.21 -2.61
N SER A 93 17.47 4.21 -1.72
CA SER A 93 18.63 3.78 -0.94
C SER A 93 18.30 2.49 -0.19
N ALA A 94 19.26 1.56 -0.16
CA ALA A 94 19.20 0.33 0.64
C ALA A 94 19.02 0.58 2.15
N SER A 95 19.37 1.78 2.64
CA SER A 95 19.18 2.15 4.05
C SER A 95 17.72 2.44 4.42
N ARG A 96 16.82 2.62 3.44
CA ARG A 96 15.40 2.95 3.66
C ARG A 96 14.53 1.69 3.63
N ASN A 97 14.82 0.77 4.54
CA ASN A 97 14.12 -0.50 4.68
C ASN A 97 12.89 -0.37 5.61
N ILE A 98 11.72 -0.79 5.12
CA ILE A 98 10.46 -0.78 5.88
C ILE A 98 10.14 -2.10 6.60
N HIS A 99 10.95 -3.15 6.40
CA HIS A 99 10.73 -4.50 6.95
C HIS A 99 10.51 -4.51 8.46
N ASN A 100 11.33 -3.79 9.22
CA ASN A 100 11.16 -3.70 10.67
C ASN A 100 9.84 -3.01 11.06
N LEU A 101 9.39 -2.03 10.27
CA LEU A 101 8.11 -1.36 10.49
C LEU A 101 6.95 -2.29 10.15
N LEU A 102 7.04 -3.05 9.05
CA LEU A 102 6.03 -4.05 8.70
C LEU A 102 5.85 -5.07 9.83
N LEU A 103 6.94 -5.59 10.38
CA LEU A 103 6.88 -6.52 11.51
C LEU A 103 6.31 -5.88 12.77
N ARG A 104 6.72 -4.65 13.10
CA ARG A 104 6.21 -3.91 14.26
C ARG A 104 4.70 -3.81 14.24
N TRP A 105 4.15 -3.57 13.04
CA TRP A 105 2.72 -3.40 12.83
C TRP A 105 1.99 -4.68 12.42
N GLN A 106 2.63 -5.86 12.48
CA GLN A 106 2.06 -7.15 12.05
C GLN A 106 1.50 -7.09 10.61
N LEU A 107 2.31 -6.57 9.70
CA LEU A 107 2.05 -6.48 8.27
C LEU A 107 3.07 -7.33 7.50
N LYS A 108 2.65 -7.84 6.34
CA LYS A 108 3.54 -8.47 5.36
C LYS A 108 3.47 -7.75 4.03
N GLY A 109 4.64 -7.59 3.40
CA GLY A 109 4.78 -6.99 2.08
C GLY A 109 5.15 -8.04 1.04
N VAL A 110 4.43 -8.03 -0.09
CA VAL A 110 4.64 -8.92 -1.24
C VAL A 110 4.82 -8.07 -2.49
N LEU A 111 5.91 -8.28 -3.22
CA LEU A 111 6.12 -7.63 -4.51
C LEU A 111 5.14 -8.19 -5.54
N VAL A 112 4.45 -7.29 -6.23
CA VAL A 112 3.58 -7.64 -7.35
C VAL A 112 4.39 -7.43 -8.64
N PRO A 113 4.69 -8.50 -9.40
CA PRO A 113 5.47 -8.38 -10.62
C PRO A 113 4.72 -7.52 -11.65
N PHE A 114 5.43 -6.60 -12.29
CA PHE A 114 4.86 -5.80 -13.37
C PHE A 114 4.56 -6.73 -14.56
N GLY A 115 3.28 -6.89 -14.90
CA GLY A 115 2.84 -7.77 -15.99
C GLY A 115 2.53 -9.23 -15.60
N ALA A 116 2.53 -9.58 -14.31
CA ALA A 116 1.93 -10.83 -13.87
C ALA A 116 0.41 -10.68 -13.77
N GLU A 117 -0.33 -11.53 -14.47
CA GLU A 117 -1.78 -11.64 -14.35
C GLU A 117 -2.14 -11.87 -12.88
N VAL A 118 -3.12 -11.11 -12.37
CA VAL A 118 -3.68 -11.35 -11.03
C VAL A 118 -4.25 -12.77 -11.04
N PRO A 119 -3.74 -13.70 -10.23
CA PRO A 119 -4.24 -15.06 -10.26
C PRO A 119 -5.69 -15.03 -9.78
N SER A 120 -6.60 -15.29 -10.70
CA SER A 120 -7.98 -15.63 -10.41
C SER A 120 -7.97 -16.79 -9.42
N SER A 121 -8.73 -16.64 -8.34
CA SER A 121 -8.86 -17.62 -7.28
C SER A 121 -9.36 -18.95 -7.85
N GLU A 122 -8.44 -19.85 -8.18
CA GLU A 122 -8.61 -21.29 -8.18
C GLU A 122 -7.29 -21.97 -8.57
N GLY A 123 -6.74 -22.77 -7.64
CA GLY A 123 -5.99 -23.98 -7.92
C GLY A 123 -4.73 -23.93 -8.78
N SER A 124 -3.64 -24.41 -8.17
CA SER A 124 -2.51 -25.14 -8.77
C SER A 124 -1.31 -24.40 -9.37
N SER A 125 -0.20 -24.60 -8.65
CA SER A 125 1.20 -24.84 -9.07
C SER A 125 1.98 -23.78 -9.85
N GLU A 126 3.03 -23.33 -9.16
CA GLU A 126 4.38 -23.07 -9.71
C GLU A 126 4.52 -21.98 -10.78
N ASN A 127 4.48 -20.71 -10.37
CA ASN A 127 5.40 -19.74 -10.98
C ASN A 127 5.74 -18.47 -10.18
N THR A 128 5.43 -18.42 -8.88
CA THR A 128 5.97 -17.36 -8.03
C THR A 128 7.46 -17.60 -7.85
N ARG A 129 8.31 -16.84 -8.57
CA ARG A 129 9.76 -16.83 -8.36
C ARG A 129 10.07 -16.18 -7.02
N VAL A 130 9.84 -16.92 -5.95
CA VAL A 130 10.40 -16.62 -4.63
C VAL A 130 11.91 -16.84 -4.77
N ALA A 131 12.69 -15.77 -4.71
CA ALA A 131 14.14 -15.87 -4.68
C ALA A 131 14.54 -16.67 -3.41
N ARG A 132 14.84 -17.96 -3.58
CA ARG A 132 15.34 -18.82 -2.49
C ARG A 132 16.84 -18.59 -2.33
N CYS A 133 17.22 -17.97 -1.21
CA CYS A 133 18.60 -18.03 -0.73
C CYS A 133 18.89 -19.44 -0.18
N PRO A 134 19.99 -20.10 -0.58
CA PRO A 134 20.36 -21.40 -0.01
C PRO A 134 20.82 -21.22 1.45
N GLY A 135 20.12 -21.86 2.41
CA GLY A 135 20.60 -22.03 3.78
C GLY A 135 19.69 -21.58 4.94
N LEU A 136 18.40 -21.32 4.73
CA LEU A 136 17.50 -20.89 5.82
C LEU A 136 16.22 -21.72 5.87
N SER A 137 15.82 -22.09 7.08
CA SER A 137 14.65 -22.94 7.36
C SER A 137 13.32 -22.27 7.05
N GLU A 138 12.34 -23.11 6.75
CA GLU A 138 10.97 -22.85 6.24
C GLU A 138 10.07 -21.92 7.08
N THR A 139 10.57 -21.26 8.12
CA THR A 139 9.80 -20.42 9.05
C THR A 139 10.08 -18.92 8.93
N ASP A 140 10.95 -18.50 8.01
CA ASP A 140 11.31 -17.09 7.78
C ASP A 140 10.56 -16.52 6.55
N GLU A 141 9.22 -16.59 6.53
CA GLU A 141 8.36 -15.99 5.47
C GLU A 141 8.27 -14.45 5.52
N ILE A 142 9.13 -13.80 6.30
CA ILE A 142 9.25 -12.36 6.29
C ILE A 142 10.32 -12.03 5.26
N VAL A 143 9.88 -11.67 4.06
CA VAL A 143 10.70 -11.31 2.90
C VAL A 143 11.94 -10.54 3.33
N ARG A 144 13.09 -11.25 3.31
CA ARG A 144 14.40 -10.61 3.36
C ARG A 144 14.62 -9.97 2.00
N TRP A 145 14.60 -8.65 2.00
CA TRP A 145 14.97 -7.82 0.87
C TRP A 145 16.42 -8.10 0.51
N ASN A 146 16.63 -8.91 -0.51
CA ASN A 146 17.90 -9.04 -1.21
C ASN A 146 17.58 -8.90 -2.69
N ALA A 147 17.38 -7.64 -3.12
CA ALA A 147 17.33 -7.32 -4.52
C ALA A 147 18.72 -7.63 -5.10
N THR A 148 18.88 -8.81 -5.71
CA THR A 148 19.90 -8.98 -6.72
C THR A 148 19.53 -8.04 -7.84
N TYR A 149 20.23 -6.91 -7.89
CA TYR A 149 20.26 -5.98 -9.01
C TYR A 149 20.51 -6.77 -10.30
N ASP A 150 19.45 -7.06 -11.05
CA ASP A 150 19.63 -7.40 -12.45
C ASP A 150 19.67 -6.07 -13.21
N SER A 151 20.76 -5.91 -13.94
CA SER A 151 21.36 -4.66 -14.42
C SER A 151 20.58 -3.94 -15.54
N ALA A 152 19.27 -3.78 -15.42
CA ALA A 152 18.44 -3.11 -16.43
C ALA A 152 17.32 -2.23 -15.82
N GLY A 153 17.69 -1.02 -15.41
CA GLY A 153 16.77 0.11 -15.29
C GLY A 153 16.16 0.31 -13.91
N ALA A 154 16.20 1.54 -13.42
CA ALA A 154 15.53 1.99 -12.20
C ALA A 154 14.00 1.84 -12.34
N GLY A 155 13.47 0.65 -12.01
CA GLY A 155 12.05 0.32 -12.11
C GLY A 155 11.25 0.79 -10.91
N PHE A 156 10.01 1.19 -11.13
CA PHE A 156 9.01 1.31 -10.07
C PHE A 156 8.53 -0.08 -9.69
N GLU A 157 8.53 -0.40 -8.41
CA GLU A 157 8.03 -1.67 -7.89
C GLU A 157 6.64 -1.47 -7.28
N ILE A 158 5.74 -2.43 -7.49
CA ILE A 158 4.44 -2.44 -6.83
C ILE A 158 4.54 -3.36 -5.61
N LEU A 159 4.24 -2.83 -4.45
CA LEU A 159 4.22 -3.54 -3.19
C LEU A 159 2.77 -3.69 -2.72
N ARG A 160 2.35 -4.94 -2.51
CA ARG A 160 1.10 -5.29 -1.82
C ARG A 160 1.42 -5.52 -0.35
N ILE A 161 0.78 -4.76 0.53
CA ILE A 161 0.90 -4.90 1.98
C ILE A 161 -0.42 -5.41 2.52
N GLU A 162 -0.38 -6.47 3.30
CA GLU A 162 -1.58 -7.06 3.90
C GLU A 162 -1.30 -7.50 5.34
N ARG A 163 -2.36 -7.84 6.07
CA ARG A 163 -2.25 -8.27 7.46
C ARG A 163 -1.50 -9.61 7.56
N LEU A 164 -0.61 -9.73 8.55
CA LEU A 164 0.02 -11.00 8.94
C LEU A 164 -0.97 -11.94 9.63
#